data_AF-A0A9W5XZZ4-F1
#
_entry.id   AF-A0A9W5XZZ4-F1
#
_cell.length_a   1.000
_cell.length_b   1.000
_cell.length_c   1.000
_cell.angle_alpha   90.00
_cell.angle_beta   90.00
_cell.angle_gamma   90.00
#
_symmetry.space_group_name_H-M   'P 1'
#
loop_
_entity.id
_entity.type
_entity.pdbx_description
1 polymer ?
#
loop_
_entity_poly.entity_id
_entity_poly.type
_entity_poly.pdbx_seq_one_letter_code
_entity_poly.pdbx_strand_id
1 'polypeptide(L)'
;MRKIFNDEEFIKKAYNAVIKGNAMPIAILILGLCLVFSANSLGKAMIKVADSYELNGQAGANGMYAIAQSNSYMGNAINNQSNNNLTSNSTNNKTMLDFVDTYRYLNISEDDLNKIVASPDTKIPYIKISGKYVFNKKALDKWLETARVEVK
;
A
#
# COMPACT_ATOMS: atom_id res chain seq x y z
N MET A 1 60.24 24.27 -5.19
CA MET A 1 61.56 23.68 -5.52
C MET A 1 61.39 22.19 -5.80
N ARG A 2 61.18 21.82 -7.09
CA ARG A 2 61.19 20.44 -7.56
C ARG A 2 62.65 19.96 -7.60
N LYS A 3 63.08 19.30 -6.55
CA LYS A 3 64.11 18.25 -6.63
C LYS A 3 63.50 17.03 -5.97
N ILE A 4 62.50 16.49 -6.65
CA ILE A 4 62.08 15.10 -6.48
C ILE A 4 63.37 14.31 -6.70
N PHE A 5 63.71 13.49 -5.72
CA PHE A 5 64.86 12.61 -5.72
C PHE A 5 65.06 11.99 -7.11
N ASN A 6 66.29 12.00 -7.61
CA ASN A 6 66.67 11.21 -8.78
C ASN A 6 66.45 9.72 -8.44
N ASP A 7 65.22 9.24 -8.67
CA ASP A 7 64.75 7.90 -8.29
C ASP A 7 65.64 6.80 -8.85
N GLU A 8 66.20 6.96 -10.05
CA GLU A 8 67.06 5.95 -10.64
C GLU A 8 68.36 5.72 -9.86
N GLU A 9 68.97 6.77 -9.33
CA GLU A 9 70.28 6.66 -8.66
C GLU A 9 70.12 6.02 -7.27
N PHE A 10 69.04 6.38 -6.57
CA PHE A 10 68.66 5.76 -5.31
C PHE A 10 68.29 4.29 -5.48
N ILE A 11 67.49 3.95 -6.49
CA ILE A 11 67.11 2.56 -6.80
C ILE A 11 68.34 1.73 -7.17
N LYS A 12 69.24 2.24 -8.01
CA LYS A 12 70.50 1.56 -8.37
C LYS A 12 71.41 1.36 -7.15
N LYS A 13 71.46 2.32 -6.23
CA LYS A 13 72.27 2.25 -5.00
C LYS A 13 71.67 1.27 -3.98
N ALA A 14 70.36 1.26 -3.83
CA ALA A 14 69.63 0.29 -3.01
C ALA A 14 69.81 -1.14 -3.55
N TYR A 15 69.68 -1.34 -4.86
CA TYR A 15 69.89 -2.63 -5.53
C TYR A 15 71.33 -3.16 -5.34
N ASN A 16 72.33 -2.30 -5.53
CA ASN A 16 73.74 -2.67 -5.32
C ASN A 16 74.08 -2.97 -3.86
N ALA A 17 73.47 -2.26 -2.90
CA ALA A 17 73.66 -2.54 -1.47
C ALA A 17 72.97 -3.85 -1.04
N VAL A 18 71.87 -4.22 -1.69
CA VAL A 18 71.21 -5.52 -1.53
C VAL A 18 72.08 -6.68 -2.03
N ILE A 19 72.72 -6.53 -3.19
CA ILE A 19 73.62 -7.57 -3.73
C ILE A 19 74.92 -7.71 -2.92
N LYS A 20 75.39 -6.64 -2.27
CA LYS A 20 76.67 -6.62 -1.51
C LYS A 20 76.55 -7.07 -0.04
N GLY A 21 75.42 -7.64 0.39
CA GLY A 21 75.27 -8.20 1.74
C GLY A 21 74.88 -7.21 2.85
N ASN A 22 74.78 -5.91 2.56
CA ASN A 22 74.19 -4.89 3.44
C ASN A 22 72.68 -4.69 3.18
N ALA A 23 72.02 -5.73 2.66
CA ALA A 23 70.67 -5.73 2.13
C ALA A 23 69.56 -5.54 3.16
N MET A 24 69.76 -6.09 4.36
CA MET A 24 68.68 -6.27 5.32
C MET A 24 68.08 -4.95 5.82
N PRO A 25 68.88 -3.92 6.21
CA PRO A 25 68.31 -2.65 6.65
C PRO A 25 67.55 -1.91 5.55
N ILE A 26 68.04 -1.95 4.31
CA ILE A 26 67.41 -1.27 3.16
C ILE A 26 66.09 -1.94 2.79
N ALA A 27 66.05 -3.28 2.79
CA ALA A 27 64.82 -4.03 2.55
C ALA A 27 63.74 -3.72 3.61
N ILE A 28 64.13 -3.58 4.89
CA ILE A 28 63.21 -3.23 5.98
C ILE A 28 62.64 -1.81 5.78
N LEU A 29 63.46 -0.85 5.37
CA LEU A 29 62.99 0.53 5.10
C LEU A 29 62.01 0.59 3.92
N ILE A 30 62.29 -0.16 2.84
CA ILE A 30 61.40 -0.24 1.67
C ILE A 30 60.07 -0.88 2.06
N LEU A 31 60.09 -1.98 2.83
CA LEU A 31 58.89 -2.63 3.33
C LEU A 31 58.04 -1.68 4.19
N GLY A 32 58.69 -0.93 5.09
CA GLY A 32 58.01 0.07 5.94
C GLY A 32 57.31 1.16 5.12
N LEU A 33 57.96 1.68 4.09
CA LEU A 33 57.36 2.68 3.19
C LEU A 33 56.17 2.12 2.41
N CYS A 34 56.26 0.88 1.92
CA CYS A 34 55.14 0.22 1.24
C CYS A 34 53.93 0.06 2.17
N LEU A 35 54.14 -0.36 3.42
CA LEU A 35 53.05 -0.55 4.39
C LEU A 35 52.33 0.77 4.72
N VAL A 36 53.08 1.87 4.91
CA VAL A 36 52.49 3.19 5.18
C VAL A 36 51.66 3.68 4.00
N PHE A 37 52.15 3.46 2.78
CA PHE A 37 51.42 3.84 1.57
C PHE A 37 50.13 3.01 1.40
N SER A 38 50.22 1.69 1.61
CA SER A 38 49.07 0.78 1.55
C SER A 38 48.02 1.12 2.61
N ALA A 39 48.42 1.43 3.84
CA ALA A 39 47.50 1.80 4.93
C ALA A 39 46.70 3.07 4.60
N ASN A 40 47.36 4.09 4.02
CA ASN A 40 46.70 5.34 3.62
C ASN A 40 45.69 5.14 2.48
N SER A 41 45.99 4.28 1.52
CA SER A 41 45.06 3.95 0.43
C SER A 41 43.84 3.18 0.94
N LEU A 42 44.06 2.20 1.82
CA LEU A 42 43.01 1.38 2.40
C LEU A 42 42.06 2.21 3.29
N GLY A 43 42.59 3.11 4.12
CA GLY A 43 41.77 3.97 4.98
C GLY A 43 40.81 4.87 4.19
N LYS A 44 41.29 5.49 3.10
CA LYS A 44 40.43 6.30 2.22
C LYS A 44 39.35 5.48 1.51
N ALA A 45 39.69 4.25 1.11
CA ALA A 45 38.74 3.34 0.49
C ALA A 45 37.62 2.94 1.47
N MET A 46 37.96 2.67 2.73
CA MET A 46 36.99 2.29 3.76
C MET A 46 36.03 3.43 4.12
N ILE A 47 36.50 4.67 4.19
CA ILE A 47 35.63 5.85 4.45
C ILE A 47 34.58 5.98 3.33
N LYS A 48 34.99 5.88 2.07
CA LYS A 48 34.07 5.96 0.93
C LYS A 48 33.01 4.85 0.95
N VAL A 49 33.39 3.66 1.40
CA VAL A 49 32.47 2.53 1.56
C VAL A 49 31.49 2.78 2.71
N ALA A 50 31.95 3.31 3.84
CA ALA A 50 31.09 3.67 4.97
C ALA A 50 30.03 4.72 4.58
N ASP A 51 30.43 5.81 3.91
CA ASP A 51 29.51 6.84 3.42
C ASP A 51 28.48 6.27 2.44
N SER A 52 28.89 5.29 1.62
CA SER A 52 28.00 4.62 0.66
C SER A 52 26.94 3.74 1.35
N TYR A 53 27.28 3.09 2.46
CA TYR A 53 26.30 2.32 3.24
C TYR A 53 25.31 3.22 3.96
N GLU A 54 25.75 4.36 4.49
CA GLU A 54 24.88 5.33 5.15
C GLU A 54 23.91 5.99 4.17
N LEU A 55 24.38 6.43 3.00
CA LEU A 55 23.54 7.00 1.94
C LEU A 55 22.50 6.00 1.43
N ASN A 56 22.88 4.74 1.19
CA ASN A 56 21.95 3.71 0.72
C ASN A 56 20.96 3.29 1.81
N GLY A 57 21.40 3.22 3.08
CA GLY A 57 20.52 2.96 4.22
C GLY A 57 19.50 4.09 4.42
N GLN A 58 19.93 5.34 4.30
CA GLN A 58 19.07 6.50 4.44
C GLN A 58 18.09 6.65 3.28
N ALA A 59 18.52 6.39 2.03
CA ALA A 59 17.63 6.38 0.87
C ALA A 59 16.53 5.32 1.00
N GLY A 60 16.89 4.11 1.46
CA GLY A 60 15.91 3.05 1.75
C GLY A 60 14.94 3.43 2.88
N ALA A 61 15.45 3.97 3.99
CA ALA A 61 14.65 4.40 5.13
C ALA A 61 13.68 5.54 4.76
N ASN A 62 14.13 6.54 4.01
CA ASN A 62 13.30 7.64 3.55
C ASN A 62 12.20 7.18 2.59
N GLY A 63 12.54 6.26 1.67
CA GLY A 63 11.56 5.64 0.77
C GLY A 63 10.49 4.87 1.54
N MET A 64 10.88 4.08 2.53
CA MET A 64 9.94 3.35 3.39
C MET A 64 9.06 4.28 4.23
N TYR A 65 9.62 5.37 4.78
CA TYR A 65 8.86 6.36 5.55
C TYR A 65 7.79 7.07 4.70
N ALA A 66 8.11 7.38 3.43
CA ALA A 66 7.15 7.97 2.49
C ALA A 66 6.00 7.00 2.16
N ILE A 67 6.31 5.71 1.94
CA ILE A 67 5.29 4.67 1.69
C ILE A 67 4.40 4.46 2.92
N ALA A 68 4.98 4.38 4.11
CA ALA A 68 4.24 4.18 5.36
C ALA A 68 3.26 5.32 5.65
N GLN A 69 3.68 6.57 5.44
CA GLN A 69 2.79 7.72 5.55
C GLN A 69 1.66 7.65 4.52
N SER A 70 1.98 7.38 3.26
CA SER A 70 0.99 7.28 2.17
C SER A 70 -0.09 6.22 2.45
N ASN A 71 0.33 5.05 2.95
CA ASN A 71 -0.58 3.97 3.33
C ASN A 71 -1.48 4.37 4.51
N SER A 72 -0.98 5.17 5.45
CA SER A 72 -1.77 5.66 6.59
C SER A 72 -2.87 6.63 6.13
N TYR A 73 -2.54 7.56 5.22
CA TYR A 73 -3.54 8.47 4.64
C TYR A 73 -4.58 7.72 3.80
N MET A 74 -4.16 6.75 2.98
CA MET A 74 -5.07 5.90 2.21
C MET A 74 -5.98 5.06 3.11
N GLY A 75 -5.45 4.44 4.17
CA GLY A 75 -6.25 3.67 5.13
C GLY A 75 -7.33 4.51 5.81
N ASN A 76 -7.00 5.74 6.20
CA ASN A 76 -7.96 6.68 6.78
C ASN A 76 -9.02 7.12 5.76
N ALA A 77 -8.63 7.38 4.51
CA ALA A 77 -9.58 7.70 3.43
C ALA A 77 -10.55 6.55 3.14
N ILE A 78 -10.05 5.30 3.11
CA ILE A 78 -10.85 4.09 2.90
C ILE A 78 -11.82 3.88 4.08
N ASN A 79 -11.35 4.03 5.32
CA ASN A 79 -12.21 3.93 6.51
C ASN A 79 -13.34 4.97 6.49
N ASN A 80 -13.02 6.22 6.13
CA ASN A 80 -14.03 7.28 6.03
C ASN A 80 -15.02 7.02 4.89
N GLN A 81 -14.56 6.52 3.74
CA GLN A 81 -15.44 6.14 2.63
C GLN A 81 -16.34 4.94 2.98
N SER A 82 -15.82 3.96 3.71
CA SER A 82 -16.60 2.81 4.19
C SER A 82 -17.71 3.27 5.15
N ASN A 83 -17.37 4.12 6.11
CA ASN A 83 -18.33 4.64 7.08
C ASN A 83 -19.42 5.50 6.43
N ASN A 84 -19.10 6.32 5.42
CA ASN A 84 -20.09 7.13 4.70
C ASN A 84 -21.03 6.30 3.80
N ASN A 85 -20.58 5.14 3.28
CA ASN A 85 -21.43 4.25 2.49
C ASN A 85 -22.35 3.37 3.36
N LEU A 86 -22.02 3.15 4.64
CA LEU A 86 -22.85 2.44 5.60
C LEU A 86 -23.99 3.31 6.17
N THR A 87 -23.80 4.63 6.28
CA THR A 87 -24.84 5.57 6.74
C THR A 87 -25.69 6.18 5.62
N SER A 88 -25.25 6.15 4.35
CA SER A 88 -25.99 6.78 3.25
C SER A 88 -27.07 5.91 2.57
N ASN A 89 -27.26 4.65 2.98
CA ASN A 89 -28.22 3.73 2.34
C ASN A 89 -29.52 3.47 3.11
N SER A 90 -29.75 4.14 4.25
CA SER A 90 -30.92 3.83 5.10
C SER A 90 -32.19 4.63 4.79
N THR A 91 -32.23 5.50 3.78
CA THR A 91 -33.43 6.34 3.59
C THR A 91 -33.74 6.59 2.12
N ASN A 92 -34.79 5.91 1.65
CA ASN A 92 -35.75 6.33 0.62
C ASN A 92 -35.68 5.79 -0.82
N ASN A 93 -34.67 4.99 -1.21
CA ASN A 93 -34.57 4.44 -2.59
C ASN A 93 -34.61 2.91 -2.67
N LYS A 94 -35.16 2.20 -1.66
CA LYS A 94 -35.34 0.75 -1.73
C LYS A 94 -36.42 0.43 -2.79
N THR A 95 -35.99 -0.09 -3.94
CA THR A 95 -36.90 -0.50 -5.04
C THR A 95 -37.64 -1.80 -4.75
N MET A 96 -37.12 -2.58 -3.79
CA MET A 96 -37.67 -3.84 -3.31
C MET A 96 -38.05 -3.72 -1.84
N LEU A 97 -39.32 -3.90 -1.53
CA LEU A 97 -39.85 -3.91 -0.18
C LEU A 97 -39.95 -5.36 0.30
N ASP A 98 -39.53 -5.63 1.52
CA ASP A 98 -39.85 -6.91 2.15
C ASP A 98 -41.31 -6.89 2.65
N PHE A 99 -41.76 -8.02 3.19
CA PHE A 99 -43.13 -8.14 3.69
C PHE A 99 -43.49 -7.05 4.72
N VAL A 100 -42.54 -6.69 5.60
CA VAL A 100 -42.76 -5.70 6.66
C VAL A 100 -42.85 -4.29 6.08
N ASP A 101 -41.91 -3.94 5.20
CA ASP A 101 -41.93 -2.67 4.49
C ASP A 101 -43.18 -2.51 3.63
N THR A 102 -43.75 -3.62 3.12
CA THR A 102 -44.88 -3.61 2.20
C THR A 102 -46.21 -3.29 2.88
N TYR A 103 -46.56 -3.94 4.01
CA TYR A 103 -47.83 -3.61 4.68
C TYR A 103 -47.81 -2.16 5.21
N ARG A 104 -46.63 -1.67 5.63
CA ARG A 104 -46.42 -0.27 6.01
C ARG A 104 -46.59 0.67 4.82
N TYR A 105 -46.03 0.30 3.67
CA TYR A 105 -46.15 1.08 2.44
C TYR A 105 -47.60 1.20 1.97
N LEU A 106 -48.36 0.10 2.04
CA LEU A 106 -49.77 0.05 1.67
C LEU A 106 -50.70 0.63 2.75
N ASN A 107 -50.17 0.95 3.94
CA ASN A 107 -50.91 1.40 5.11
C ASN A 107 -52.05 0.44 5.51
N ILE A 108 -51.74 -0.86 5.53
CA ILE A 108 -52.66 -1.95 5.93
C ILE A 108 -52.05 -2.77 7.07
N SER A 109 -52.85 -3.64 7.69
CA SER A 109 -52.34 -4.57 8.69
C SER A 109 -51.54 -5.70 8.06
N GLU A 110 -50.66 -6.33 8.84
CA GLU A 110 -49.90 -7.51 8.43
C GLU A 110 -50.83 -8.67 8.03
N ASP A 111 -51.92 -8.85 8.78
CA ASP A 111 -52.94 -9.87 8.51
C ASP A 111 -53.66 -9.63 7.19
N ASP A 112 -53.93 -8.37 6.85
CA ASP A 112 -54.57 -8.04 5.58
C ASP A 112 -53.64 -8.24 4.39
N LEU A 113 -52.34 -7.94 4.54
CA LEU A 113 -51.36 -8.30 3.53
C LEU A 113 -51.26 -9.83 3.34
N ASN A 114 -51.30 -10.60 4.42
CA ASN A 114 -51.35 -12.07 4.36
C ASN A 114 -52.57 -12.57 3.59
N LYS A 115 -53.76 -12.02 3.86
CA LYS A 115 -54.99 -12.35 3.12
C LYS A 115 -54.88 -11.97 1.64
N ILE A 116 -54.31 -10.81 1.32
CA ILE A 116 -54.12 -10.34 -0.05
C ILE A 116 -53.14 -11.23 -0.82
N VAL A 117 -52.08 -11.71 -0.18
CA VAL A 117 -51.11 -12.64 -0.82
C VAL A 117 -51.68 -14.05 -0.94
N ALA A 118 -52.53 -14.48 -0.01
CA ALA A 118 -53.18 -15.78 -0.03
C ALA A 118 -54.41 -15.85 -0.96
N SER A 119 -55.03 -14.71 -1.26
CA SER A 119 -56.19 -14.65 -2.15
C SER A 119 -55.77 -14.79 -3.61
N PRO A 120 -56.38 -15.70 -4.38
CA PRO A 120 -56.09 -15.84 -5.82
C PRO A 120 -56.62 -14.66 -6.65
N ASP A 121 -57.53 -13.84 -6.09
CA ASP A 121 -58.28 -12.84 -6.85
C ASP A 121 -57.58 -11.47 -6.91
N THR A 122 -56.73 -11.16 -5.93
CA THR A 122 -56.07 -9.85 -5.76
C THR A 122 -54.88 -9.63 -6.69
N LYS A 123 -54.28 -10.70 -7.23
CA LYS A 123 -53.15 -10.67 -8.18
C LYS A 123 -52.03 -9.67 -7.84
N ILE A 124 -51.75 -9.49 -6.54
CA ILE A 124 -50.70 -8.56 -6.10
C ILE A 124 -49.33 -9.01 -6.64
N PRO A 125 -48.51 -8.10 -7.21
CA PRO A 125 -47.21 -8.47 -7.77
C PRO A 125 -46.18 -8.71 -6.65
N TYR A 126 -45.73 -9.96 -6.50
CA TYR A 126 -44.67 -10.34 -5.57
C TYR A 126 -43.70 -11.34 -6.19
N ILE A 127 -42.51 -11.45 -5.59
CA ILE A 127 -41.50 -12.46 -5.90
C ILE A 127 -41.20 -13.22 -4.61
N LYS A 128 -41.23 -14.56 -4.68
CA LYS A 128 -40.84 -15.42 -3.55
C LYS A 128 -39.38 -15.85 -3.69
N ILE A 129 -38.52 -15.41 -2.78
CA ILE A 129 -37.08 -15.74 -2.78
C ILE A 129 -36.77 -16.42 -1.44
N SER A 130 -36.30 -17.66 -1.48
CA SER A 130 -35.92 -18.44 -0.28
C SER A 130 -37.00 -18.46 0.81
N GLY A 131 -38.27 -18.60 0.40
CA GLY A 131 -39.41 -18.62 1.33
C GLY A 131 -39.91 -17.26 1.79
N LYS A 132 -39.25 -16.16 1.43
CA LYS A 132 -39.65 -14.79 1.78
C LYS A 132 -40.33 -14.09 0.61
N TYR A 133 -41.33 -13.27 0.91
CA TYR A 133 -42.04 -12.44 -0.07
C TYR A 133 -41.35 -11.08 -0.20
N VAL A 134 -41.07 -10.70 -1.44
CA VAL A 134 -40.44 -9.43 -1.80
C VAL A 134 -41.30 -8.76 -2.85
N PHE A 135 -41.53 -7.46 -2.69
CA PHE A 135 -42.43 -6.67 -3.51
C PHE A 135 -41.68 -5.55 -4.19
N ASN A 136 -41.86 -5.41 -5.50
CA ASN A 136 -41.29 -4.27 -6.22
C ASN A 136 -42.18 -3.04 -6.02
N LYS A 137 -41.63 -1.94 -5.50
CA LYS A 137 -42.39 -0.73 -5.22
C LYS A 137 -43.16 -0.20 -6.45
N LYS A 138 -42.51 -0.17 -7.62
CA LYS A 138 -43.14 0.32 -8.87
C LYS A 138 -44.26 -0.60 -9.35
N ALA A 139 -44.15 -1.91 -9.12
CA ALA A 139 -45.20 -2.86 -9.47
C ALA A 139 -46.41 -2.69 -8.53
N LEU A 140 -46.17 -2.46 -7.25
CA LEU A 140 -47.22 -2.14 -6.28
C LEU A 140 -47.93 -0.83 -6.63
N ASP A 141 -47.19 0.21 -7.02
CA ASP A 141 -47.77 1.50 -7.43
C ASP A 141 -48.74 1.33 -8.60
N LYS A 142 -48.32 0.62 -9.65
CA LYS A 142 -49.18 0.30 -10.81
C LYS A 142 -50.39 -0.56 -10.45
N TRP A 143 -50.20 -1.50 -9.53
CA TRP A 143 -51.30 -2.34 -9.04
C TRP A 143 -52.33 -1.49 -8.28
N LEU A 144 -51.89 -0.58 -7.40
CA LEU A 144 -52.76 0.36 -6.69
C LEU A 144 -53.49 1.31 -7.64
N GLU A 145 -52.82 1.79 -8.69
CA GLU A 145 -53.45 2.60 -9.73
C GLU A 145 -54.57 1.83 -10.45
N THR A 146 -54.31 0.58 -10.82
CA THR A 146 -55.29 -0.26 -11.52
C THR A 146 -56.50 -0.60 -10.61
N ALA A 147 -56.25 -0.94 -9.35
CA ALA A 147 -57.30 -1.24 -8.37
C ALA A 147 -58.21 -0.04 -8.08
N ARG A 148 -57.70 1.19 -8.19
CA ARG A 148 -58.51 2.42 -8.04
C ARG A 148 -59.37 2.73 -9.26
N VAL A 149 -59.00 2.25 -10.44
CA VAL A 149 -59.68 2.53 -11.71
C VAL A 149 -60.90 1.62 -11.92
N GLU A 150 -60.92 0.43 -11.32
CA GLU A 150 -62.04 -0.53 -11.45
C GLU A 150 -63.27 -0.19 -10.57
N VAL A 151 -63.21 0.89 -9.77
CA VAL A 151 -64.37 1.41 -9.02
C VAL A 151 -65.03 2.53 -9.83
N LYS A 152 -65.73 2.18 -10.90
CA LYS A 152 -66.67 3.07 -11.62
C LYS A 152 -67.87 2.30 -12.15
#